data_AF-A0AAN8SWK1-F1
#
_entry.id   AF-A0AAN8SWK1-F1
#
_cell.length_a   1.000
_cell.length_b   1.000
_cell.length_c   1.000
_cell.angle_alpha   90.00
_cell.angle_beta   90.00
_cell.angle_gamma   90.00
#
_symmetry.space_group_name_H-M   'P 1'
#
loop_
_entity.id
_entity.type
_entity.pdbx_description
1 polymer ?
#
loop_
_entity_poly.entity_id
_entity_poly.type
_entity_poly.pdbx_seq_one_letter_code
_entity_poly.pdbx_strand_id
1 'polypeptide(L)'
;MKESNRKNKNVSSSPKRTRPVNLPGPSGSRDTRLSPPPSVSVLDGEIITEELGLLEISPKTNPRSFPYSVKQQCWEKAEKVKGRDPDRWRRDPLGNTIFRKLVGCPGCLCHDYDHIIPYSKGGESTLENCQVLQATVNRSKGNRTDISKAELIQRSSYCRVSGRDMDLLELSAYGNVRHGQDSGGCKIQ
;
A
#
# COMPACT_ATOMS: atom_id res chain seq x y z
N MET A 1 -38.93 53.80 25.10
CA MET A 1 -40.01 53.02 24.44
C MET A 1 -39.45 51.63 24.18
N LYS A 2 -39.88 50.61 24.95
CA LYS A 2 -40.82 49.54 24.52
C LYS A 2 -40.30 48.76 23.30
N GLU A 3 -40.20 47.45 23.26
CA GLU A 3 -40.65 46.37 24.16
C GLU A 3 -39.94 45.08 23.70
N SER A 4 -39.68 44.20 24.65
CA SER A 4 -39.30 42.80 24.48
C SER A 4 -40.31 41.99 23.66
N ASN A 5 -39.87 40.98 22.90
CA ASN A 5 -40.58 39.70 22.95
C ASN A 5 -39.71 38.46 22.67
N ARG A 6 -40.04 37.42 23.43
CA ARG A 6 -39.35 36.16 23.67
C ARG A 6 -40.12 35.04 22.94
N LYS A 7 -39.38 33.95 22.66
CA LYS A 7 -39.84 32.54 22.49
C LYS A 7 -40.65 32.21 21.22
N ASN A 8 -40.19 31.19 20.48
CA ASN A 8 -40.68 29.83 20.74
C ASN A 8 -39.81 28.72 20.15
N LYS A 9 -39.70 27.65 20.93
CA LYS A 9 -39.15 26.33 20.58
C LYS A 9 -40.06 25.67 19.54
N ASN A 10 -39.48 24.89 18.62
CA ASN A 10 -40.09 23.62 18.23
C ASN A 10 -39.04 22.60 17.81
N VAL A 11 -39.03 21.53 18.59
CA VAL A 11 -38.31 20.26 18.43
C VAL A 11 -39.25 19.32 17.69
N SER A 12 -38.78 18.64 16.65
CA SER A 12 -39.34 17.39 16.10
C SER A 12 -38.66 17.12 14.76
N SER A 13 -38.32 15.91 14.32
CA SER A 13 -38.03 14.60 14.92
C SER A 13 -37.66 13.72 13.72
N SER A 14 -36.57 12.95 13.82
CA SER A 14 -36.07 12.06 12.78
C SER A 14 -37.11 11.05 12.28
N PRO A 15 -37.18 10.74 10.97
CA PRO A 15 -38.05 9.67 10.48
C PRO A 15 -37.45 8.28 10.78
N LYS A 16 -38.24 7.46 11.48
CA LYS A 16 -37.96 6.04 11.78
C LYS A 16 -38.19 5.20 10.52
N ARG A 17 -37.17 4.46 10.10
CA ARG A 17 -37.25 3.47 9.00
C ARG A 17 -37.83 2.16 9.54
N THR A 18 -39.03 1.83 9.09
CA THR A 18 -39.75 0.58 9.37
C THR A 18 -39.16 -0.59 8.57
N ARG A 19 -39.05 -1.74 9.24
CA ARG A 19 -38.53 -3.02 8.76
C ARG A 19 -39.72 -3.95 8.51
N PRO A 20 -39.84 -4.66 7.38
CA PRO A 20 -40.79 -5.74 7.27
C PRO A 20 -40.17 -7.04 7.81
N VAL A 21 -40.93 -7.67 8.71
CA VAL A 21 -40.77 -9.06 9.16
C VAL A 21 -41.46 -9.95 8.13
N ASN A 22 -40.81 -11.02 7.70
CA ASN A 22 -41.49 -12.21 7.17
C ASN A 22 -40.61 -13.45 7.41
N LEU A 23 -41.14 -14.35 8.24
CA LEU A 23 -40.79 -15.78 8.36
C LEU A 23 -42.11 -16.54 8.13
N PRO A 24 -42.06 -17.73 7.52
CA PRO A 24 -42.23 -18.91 8.37
C PRO A 24 -41.38 -20.12 7.98
N GLY A 25 -40.86 -20.80 9.00
CA GLY A 25 -41.00 -22.25 9.19
C GLY A 25 -39.99 -23.22 8.55
N PRO A 26 -39.70 -24.37 9.20
CA PRO A 26 -38.38 -25.02 9.17
C PRO A 26 -38.39 -26.44 8.55
N SER A 27 -37.22 -26.96 8.17
CA SER A 27 -36.80 -28.37 8.34
C SER A 27 -35.53 -28.65 7.52
N GLY A 28 -34.59 -29.42 8.10
CA GLY A 28 -33.60 -30.18 7.32
C GLY A 28 -32.15 -29.98 7.72
N SER A 29 -31.76 -30.54 8.87
CA SER A 29 -30.36 -30.85 9.19
C SER A 29 -29.76 -31.74 8.10
N ARG A 30 -28.58 -31.36 7.58
CA ARG A 30 -27.70 -32.28 6.86
C ARG A 30 -26.30 -32.17 7.44
N ASP A 31 -25.99 -33.13 8.31
CA ASP A 31 -24.63 -33.48 8.71
C ASP A 31 -23.84 -33.92 7.47
N THR A 32 -22.86 -33.13 7.05
CA THR A 32 -21.81 -33.60 6.15
C THR A 32 -20.63 -34.07 6.98
N ARG A 33 -20.63 -35.40 7.14
CA ARG A 33 -19.57 -36.25 7.69
C ARG A 33 -18.20 -35.92 7.08
N LEU A 34 -17.24 -35.55 7.92
CA LEU A 34 -15.84 -35.39 7.55
C LEU A 34 -15.21 -36.78 7.35
N SER A 35 -14.72 -37.05 6.15
CA SER A 35 -13.90 -38.24 5.86
C SER A 35 -12.46 -37.99 6.29
N PRO A 36 -11.77 -38.94 6.96
CA PRO A 36 -10.36 -38.83 7.27
C PRO A 36 -9.48 -38.99 6.01
N PRO A 37 -8.28 -38.38 5.95
CA PRO A 37 -7.37 -38.57 4.84
C PRO A 37 -6.74 -39.98 4.86
N PRO A 38 -6.45 -40.60 3.71
CA PRO A 38 -5.72 -41.85 3.67
C PRO A 38 -4.25 -41.64 4.02
N SER A 39 -3.78 -42.45 4.96
CA SER A 39 -2.38 -42.60 5.37
C SER A 39 -1.49 -43.03 4.20
N VAL A 40 -0.47 -42.24 3.90
CA VAL A 40 0.56 -42.55 2.91
C VAL A 40 1.59 -43.48 3.55
N SER A 41 1.66 -44.71 3.04
CA SER A 41 2.71 -45.69 3.34
C SER A 41 4.03 -45.25 2.70
N VAL A 42 5.08 -45.21 3.52
CA VAL A 42 6.48 -45.03 3.11
C VAL A 42 6.90 -46.30 2.36
N LEU A 43 7.32 -46.14 1.10
CA LEU A 43 8.07 -47.16 0.37
C LEU A 43 9.48 -46.62 0.19
N ASP A 44 10.43 -47.34 0.77
CA ASP A 44 11.86 -47.14 0.61
C ASP A 44 12.23 -47.26 -0.87
N GLY A 45 12.62 -46.12 -1.45
CA GLY A 45 13.18 -46.02 -2.78
C GLY A 45 14.63 -45.58 -2.66
N GLU A 46 15.52 -46.52 -2.97
CA GLU A 46 16.96 -46.49 -2.89
C GLU A 46 17.60 -45.28 -3.59
N ILE A 47 18.54 -44.62 -2.90
CA ILE A 47 19.31 -43.47 -3.38
C ILE A 47 20.32 -43.98 -4.40
N ILE A 48 20.14 -43.64 -5.67
CA ILE A 48 21.19 -43.72 -6.69
C ILE A 48 21.59 -42.28 -7.01
N THR A 49 22.51 -41.75 -6.19
CA THR A 49 23.45 -40.73 -6.64
C THR A 49 24.27 -41.35 -7.76
N GLU A 50 24.27 -40.76 -8.96
CA GLU A 50 25.47 -40.38 -9.72
C GLU A 50 25.05 -39.71 -11.05
N GLU A 51 25.54 -38.49 -11.22
CA GLU A 51 25.85 -37.84 -12.50
C GLU A 51 24.74 -37.68 -13.57
N LEU A 52 23.96 -36.60 -13.45
CA LEU A 52 23.57 -35.83 -14.63
C LEU A 52 23.49 -34.34 -14.25
N GLY A 53 24.43 -33.55 -14.78
CA GLY A 53 24.41 -32.10 -14.66
C GLY A 53 23.10 -31.53 -15.23
N LEU A 54 22.13 -31.29 -14.35
CA LEU A 54 20.98 -30.47 -14.68
C LEU A 54 21.45 -29.02 -14.82
N LEU A 55 21.64 -28.62 -16.06
CA LEU A 55 21.54 -27.24 -16.49
C LEU A 55 20.32 -26.62 -15.80
N GLU A 56 20.55 -25.66 -14.90
CA GLU A 56 19.51 -24.79 -14.37
C GLU A 56 18.93 -23.94 -15.51
N ILE A 57 18.10 -24.56 -16.35
CA ILE A 57 17.11 -23.85 -17.15
C ILE A 57 15.97 -23.53 -16.18
N SER A 58 16.25 -22.64 -15.23
CA SER A 58 15.18 -21.96 -14.50
C SER A 58 14.42 -21.18 -15.57
N PRO A 59 13.15 -21.50 -15.87
CA PRO A 59 12.38 -20.68 -16.77
C PRO A 59 12.42 -19.27 -16.19
N LYS A 60 12.90 -18.29 -16.97
CA LYS A 60 12.85 -16.87 -16.62
C LYS A 60 11.39 -16.46 -16.49
N THR A 61 10.78 -16.78 -15.37
CA THR A 61 9.45 -16.34 -15.02
C THR A 61 9.59 -14.85 -14.72
N ASN A 62 9.00 -14.01 -15.57
CA ASN A 62 8.95 -12.57 -15.37
C ASN A 62 7.55 -12.23 -14.85
N PRO A 63 7.28 -12.40 -13.54
CA PRO A 63 5.98 -12.09 -12.98
C PRO A 63 5.68 -10.60 -13.14
N ARG A 64 4.42 -10.27 -13.40
CA ARG A 64 4.00 -8.86 -13.49
C ARG A 64 4.23 -8.08 -12.20
N SER A 65 4.14 -8.72 -11.04
CA SER A 65 4.40 -8.08 -9.76
C SER A 65 5.88 -8.14 -9.39
N PHE A 66 6.41 -7.03 -8.89
CA PHE A 66 7.75 -7.02 -8.29
C PHE A 66 7.86 -8.02 -7.13
N PRO A 67 8.91 -8.86 -7.09
CA PRO A 67 9.19 -9.69 -5.92
C PRO A 67 9.53 -8.81 -4.70
N TYR A 68 9.37 -9.37 -3.50
CA TYR A 68 9.54 -8.61 -2.25
C TYR A 68 10.93 -7.98 -2.11
N SER A 69 11.99 -8.71 -2.48
CA SER A 69 13.37 -8.22 -2.46
C SER A 69 13.55 -6.97 -3.34
N VAL A 70 12.96 -6.98 -4.54
CA VAL A 70 12.98 -5.83 -5.45
C VAL A 70 12.20 -4.66 -4.87
N LYS A 71 11.03 -4.88 -4.26
CA LYS A 71 10.26 -3.82 -3.59
C LYS A 71 11.04 -3.17 -2.45
N GLN A 72 11.78 -3.95 -1.67
CA GLN A 72 12.63 -3.44 -0.60
C GLN A 72 13.76 -2.55 -1.17
N GLN A 73 14.51 -3.04 -2.14
CA GLN A 73 15.59 -2.29 -2.78
C GLN A 73 15.08 -1.05 -3.52
N CYS A 74 13.89 -1.14 -4.13
CA CYS A 74 13.22 -0.03 -4.80
C CYS A 74 12.83 1.08 -3.82
N TRP A 75 12.40 0.73 -2.61
CA TRP A 75 12.19 1.69 -1.53
C TRP A 75 13.50 2.34 -1.07
N GLU A 76 14.56 1.54 -0.93
CA GLU A 76 15.87 2.03 -0.51
C GLU A 76 16.49 3.00 -1.53
N LYS A 77 16.24 2.76 -2.83
CA LYS A 77 16.64 3.61 -3.96
C LYS A 77 15.93 4.96 -3.99
N ALA A 78 14.71 5.06 -3.45
CA ALA A 78 13.92 6.29 -3.48
C ALA A 78 14.58 7.42 -2.68
N GLU A 79 14.29 8.68 -3.03
CA GLU A 79 14.91 9.83 -2.37
C GLU A 79 14.51 9.90 -0.88
N LYS A 80 15.47 10.22 -0.01
CA LYS A 80 15.26 10.33 1.44
C LYS A 80 14.64 11.68 1.80
N VAL A 81 13.70 11.70 2.75
CA VAL A 81 13.17 12.95 3.31
C VAL A 81 14.12 13.44 4.41
N LYS A 82 14.65 14.66 4.29
CA LYS A 82 15.54 15.27 5.29
C LYS A 82 14.86 15.32 6.67
N GLY A 83 15.61 15.01 7.74
CA GLY A 83 15.12 14.99 9.12
C GLY A 83 14.11 13.89 9.45
N ARG A 84 13.96 12.87 8.58
CA ARG A 84 13.02 11.76 8.75
C ARG A 84 13.71 10.42 8.62
N ASP A 85 13.12 9.40 9.25
CA ASP A 85 13.58 8.02 9.11
C ASP A 85 13.38 7.52 7.67
N PRO A 86 14.47 7.19 6.93
CA PRO A 86 14.39 6.72 5.54
C PRO A 86 13.71 5.34 5.41
N ASP A 87 13.56 4.58 6.48
CA ASP A 87 12.82 3.31 6.44
C ASP A 87 11.30 3.53 6.40
N ARG A 88 10.85 4.71 6.84
CA ARG A 88 9.43 5.07 7.00
C ARG A 88 8.97 6.11 5.97
N TRP A 89 9.85 7.04 5.63
CA TRP A 89 9.55 8.19 4.77
C TRP A 89 10.47 8.26 3.56
N ARG A 90 9.88 8.46 2.38
CA ARG A 90 10.61 8.69 1.12
C ARG A 90 9.95 9.79 0.30
N ARG A 91 10.65 10.26 -0.73
CA ARG A 91 10.09 11.04 -1.82
C ARG A 91 10.07 10.19 -3.09
N ASP A 92 8.96 10.26 -3.80
CA ASP A 92 8.88 9.71 -5.15
C ASP A 92 9.69 10.57 -6.15
N PRO A 93 9.90 10.12 -7.39
CA PRO A 93 10.65 10.87 -8.42
C PRO A 93 10.05 12.22 -8.83
N LEU A 94 8.81 12.51 -8.41
CA LEU A 94 8.11 13.77 -8.63
C LEU A 94 8.23 14.72 -7.42
N GLY A 95 8.85 14.25 -6.34
CA GLY A 95 9.07 15.01 -5.10
C GLY A 95 7.95 14.86 -4.08
N ASN A 96 6.93 14.04 -4.34
CA ASN A 96 5.85 13.79 -3.38
C ASN A 96 6.36 12.98 -2.20
N THR A 97 6.03 13.42 -1.00
CA THR A 97 6.32 12.66 0.23
C THR A 97 5.39 11.45 0.30
N ILE A 98 5.96 10.28 0.56
CA ILE A 98 5.23 9.02 0.67
C ILE A 98 5.61 8.29 1.96
N PHE A 99 4.66 7.51 2.48
CA PHE A 99 4.80 6.81 3.75
C PHE A 99 4.77 5.29 3.56
N ARG A 100 5.74 4.60 4.18
CA ARG A 100 6.01 3.17 3.93
C ARG A 100 4.82 2.25 4.18
N LYS A 101 3.98 2.57 5.17
CA LYS A 101 2.82 1.74 5.53
C LYS A 101 1.61 1.95 4.62
N LEU A 102 1.57 3.01 3.82
CA LEU A 102 0.43 3.36 2.98
C LEU A 102 0.67 2.89 1.54
N VAL A 103 0.40 1.61 1.29
CA VAL A 103 0.54 0.98 -0.03
C VAL A 103 -0.84 0.79 -0.66
N GLY A 104 -1.02 1.14 -1.94
CA GLY A 104 -2.24 0.81 -2.69
C GLY A 104 -3.52 1.58 -2.30
N CYS A 105 -3.42 2.62 -1.48
CA CYS A 105 -4.54 3.50 -1.14
C CYS A 105 -4.58 4.78 -2.01
N PRO A 106 -5.73 5.46 -2.14
CA PRO A 106 -5.85 6.68 -2.96
C PRO A 106 -5.40 7.97 -2.24
N GLY A 107 -4.80 7.87 -1.05
CA GLY A 107 -4.35 9.04 -0.28
C GLY A 107 -3.08 9.68 -0.84
N CYS A 108 -2.85 10.95 -0.50
CA CYS A 108 -1.69 11.72 -0.97
C CYS A 108 -0.33 11.20 -0.48
N LEU A 109 -0.29 10.46 0.63
CA LEU A 109 0.94 9.81 1.14
C LEU A 109 1.06 8.35 0.70
N CYS A 110 0.05 7.83 0.00
CA CYS A 110 0.01 6.47 -0.45
C CYS A 110 0.87 6.28 -1.69
N HIS A 111 1.52 5.12 -1.79
CA HIS A 111 2.37 4.78 -2.91
C HIS A 111 2.05 3.40 -3.48
N ASP A 112 2.49 3.20 -4.71
CA ASP A 112 2.59 1.90 -5.36
C ASP A 112 4.03 1.70 -5.85
N TYR A 113 4.37 0.44 -6.15
CA TYR A 113 5.57 0.09 -6.89
C TYR A 113 5.24 0.10 -8.38
N ASP A 114 5.70 1.14 -9.08
CA ASP A 114 5.44 1.40 -10.49
C ASP A 114 6.56 0.82 -11.36
N HIS A 115 6.17 0.27 -12.51
CA HIS A 115 7.11 -0.04 -13.58
C HIS A 115 7.35 1.22 -14.39
N ILE A 116 8.60 1.71 -14.44
CA ILE A 116 9.00 2.87 -15.24
C ILE A 116 8.52 2.67 -16.69
N ILE A 117 8.88 1.53 -17.28
CA ILE A 117 8.32 0.98 -18.51
C ILE A 117 7.21 0.00 -18.12
N PRO A 118 5.94 0.24 -18.48
CA PRO A 118 4.83 -0.62 -18.10
C PRO A 118 5.04 -2.08 -18.52
N TYR A 119 4.61 -3.04 -17.69
CA TYR A 119 4.70 -4.46 -18.00
C TYR A 119 4.05 -4.83 -19.35
N SER A 120 2.90 -4.22 -19.66
CA SER A 120 2.21 -4.41 -20.95
C SER A 120 2.98 -3.89 -22.17
N LYS A 121 4.10 -3.19 -21.96
CA LYS A 121 5.01 -2.68 -22.99
C LYS A 121 6.37 -3.40 -22.95
N GLY A 122 6.45 -4.55 -22.28
CA GLY A 122 7.67 -5.37 -22.18
C GLY A 122 8.58 -4.98 -21.02
N GLY A 123 8.14 -4.11 -20.11
CA GLY A 123 8.92 -3.77 -18.93
C GLY A 123 8.97 -4.91 -17.92
N GLU A 124 10.17 -5.37 -17.59
CA GLU A 124 10.36 -6.46 -16.63
C GLU A 124 10.23 -5.99 -15.17
N SER A 125 9.94 -6.92 -14.27
CA SER A 125 9.81 -6.63 -12.83
C SER A 125 11.17 -6.62 -12.10
N THR A 126 12.14 -5.86 -12.62
CA THR A 126 13.49 -5.73 -12.06
C THR A 126 13.65 -4.45 -11.23
N LEU A 127 14.78 -4.33 -10.51
CA LEU A 127 15.06 -3.14 -9.69
C LEU A 127 15.21 -1.87 -10.54
N GLU A 128 15.81 -2.00 -11.72
CA GLU A 128 16.08 -0.90 -12.64
C GLU A 128 14.77 -0.30 -13.15
N ASN A 129 13.79 -1.15 -13.41
CA ASN A 129 12.46 -0.75 -13.87
C ASN A 129 11.48 -0.43 -12.72
N CYS A 130 11.87 -0.61 -11.46
CA CYS A 130 11.01 -0.27 -10.32
C CYS A 130 11.22 1.18 -9.87
N GLN A 131 10.13 1.90 -9.65
CA GLN A 131 10.15 3.15 -8.88
C GLN A 131 8.98 3.17 -7.88
N VAL A 132 9.20 3.79 -6.73
CA VAL A 132 8.09 4.07 -5.81
C VAL A 132 7.42 5.35 -6.29
N LEU A 133 6.11 5.29 -6.55
CA LEU A 133 5.35 6.41 -7.11
C LEU A 133 4.06 6.60 -6.32
N GLN A 134 3.63 7.86 -6.11
CA GLN A 134 2.35 8.13 -5.47
C GLN A 134 1.22 7.36 -6.19
N ALA A 135 0.38 6.66 -5.44
CA ALA A 135 -0.58 5.71 -6.00
C ALA A 135 -1.58 6.36 -6.97
N THR A 136 -2.03 7.58 -6.69
CA THR A 136 -2.91 8.34 -7.59
C THR A 136 -2.21 8.70 -8.91
N VAL A 137 -0.92 9.09 -8.85
CA VAL A 137 -0.11 9.33 -10.04
C VAL A 137 0.10 8.05 -10.83
N ASN A 138 0.44 6.94 -10.17
CA ASN A 138 0.62 5.65 -10.81
C ASN A 138 -0.64 5.20 -11.58
N ARG A 139 -1.81 5.28 -10.94
CA ARG A 139 -3.10 4.98 -11.57
C ARG A 139 -3.40 5.90 -12.74
N SER A 140 -3.07 7.18 -12.61
CA SER A 140 -3.23 8.14 -13.69
C SER A 140 -2.28 7.83 -14.84
N LYS A 141 -1.00 7.49 -14.58
CA LYS A 141 -0.02 7.09 -15.59
C LYS A 141 -0.51 5.87 -16.40
N GLY A 142 -0.92 4.81 -15.71
CA GLY A 142 -1.38 3.58 -16.36
C GLY A 142 -0.28 2.93 -17.21
N ASN A 143 -0.59 2.60 -18.46
CA ASN A 143 0.36 2.02 -19.42
C ASN A 143 0.96 3.04 -20.41
N ARG A 144 0.77 4.34 -20.16
CA ARG A 144 1.26 5.42 -21.01
C ARG A 144 2.74 5.69 -20.72
N THR A 145 3.51 5.85 -21.78
CA THR A 145 4.97 6.10 -21.73
C THR A 145 5.35 7.50 -22.22
N ASP A 146 4.39 8.22 -22.79
CA ASP A 146 4.52 9.53 -23.43
C ASP A 146 4.13 10.71 -22.51
N ILE A 147 3.77 10.43 -21.25
CA ILE A 147 3.39 11.48 -20.29
C ILE A 147 4.64 12.20 -19.79
N SER A 148 4.65 13.52 -19.89
CA SER A 148 5.74 14.35 -19.37
C SER A 148 5.79 14.33 -17.83
N LYS A 149 6.98 14.55 -17.26
CA LYS A 149 7.15 14.71 -15.81
C LYS A 149 6.26 15.84 -15.25
N ALA A 150 6.13 16.95 -15.98
CA ALA A 150 5.30 18.08 -15.58
C ALA A 150 3.81 17.70 -15.47
N GLU A 151 3.32 16.92 -16.42
CA GLU A 151 1.94 16.45 -16.40
C GLU A 151 1.69 15.43 -15.26
N LEU A 152 2.66 14.57 -14.96
CA LEU A 152 2.58 13.69 -13.78
C LEU A 152 2.59 14.49 -12.47
N ILE A 153 3.38 15.57 -12.38
CA ILE A 153 3.35 16.48 -11.22
C ILE A 153 1.97 17.11 -11.08
N GLN A 154 1.36 17.58 -12.16
CA GLN A 154 0.01 18.15 -12.14
C GLN A 154 -1.06 17.14 -11.67
N ARG A 155 -0.86 15.85 -11.97
CA ARG A 155 -1.73 14.74 -11.54
C ARG A 155 -1.44 14.26 -10.12
N SER A 156 -0.38 14.77 -9.49
CA SER A 156 -0.04 14.42 -8.12
C SER A 156 -1.06 15.01 -7.14
N SER A 157 -1.45 14.19 -6.17
CA SER A 157 -2.24 14.62 -5.03
C SER A 157 -1.33 15.30 -4.03
N TYR A 158 -1.24 16.63 -4.07
CA TYR A 158 -0.41 17.37 -3.13
C TYR A 158 -1.06 17.40 -1.74
N CYS A 159 -0.28 17.06 -0.72
CA CYS A 159 -0.64 17.37 0.66
C CYS A 159 0.54 17.97 1.41
N ARG A 160 0.27 19.10 2.06
CA ARG A 160 1.23 19.77 2.91
C ARG A 160 1.12 19.17 4.30
N VAL A 161 2.09 18.32 4.64
CA VAL A 161 2.14 17.63 5.94
C VAL A 161 3.21 18.29 6.79
N SER A 162 2.82 18.86 7.94
CA SER A 162 3.78 19.49 8.84
C SER A 162 4.62 18.43 9.55
N GLY A 163 5.74 18.84 10.16
CA GLY A 163 6.56 17.90 10.92
C GLY A 163 5.78 17.17 12.03
N ARG A 164 4.88 17.88 12.71
CA ARG A 164 4.01 17.30 13.75
C ARG A 164 3.03 16.28 13.18
N ASP A 165 2.47 16.53 12.00
CA ASP A 165 1.52 15.60 11.37
C ASP A 165 2.24 14.33 10.89
N MET A 166 3.48 14.46 10.42
CA MET A 166 4.35 13.32 10.10
C MET A 166 4.61 12.50 11.37
N ASP A 167 4.94 13.15 12.50
CA ASP A 167 5.15 12.47 13.79
C ASP A 167 3.90 11.72 14.23
N LEU A 168 2.72 12.31 14.09
CA LEU A 168 1.44 11.69 14.45
C LEU A 168 1.15 10.45 13.59
N LEU A 169 1.39 10.52 12.28
CA LEU A 169 1.23 9.39 11.37
C LEU A 169 2.20 8.26 11.72
N GLU A 170 3.43 8.63 12.04
CA GLU A 170 4.48 7.68 12.41
C GLU A 170 4.17 6.98 13.74
N LEU A 171 3.78 7.74 14.75
CA LEU A 171 3.32 7.24 16.04
C LEU A 171 2.12 6.30 15.88
N SER A 172 1.15 6.69 15.05
CA SER A 172 -0.06 5.87 14.80
C SER A 172 0.26 4.56 14.08
N ALA A 173 1.24 4.54 13.18
CA ALA A 173 1.55 3.38 12.36
C ALA A 173 2.63 2.46 12.92
N TYR A 174 3.52 2.97 13.78
CA TYR A 174 4.67 2.26 14.32
C TYR A 174 4.75 2.26 15.86
N GLY A 175 3.94 3.06 16.54
CA GLY A 175 3.97 3.18 18.01
C GLY A 175 5.10 4.06 18.55
N ASN A 176 5.92 4.66 17.68
CA ASN A 176 6.99 5.59 18.04
C ASN A 176 7.37 6.51 16.88
N VAL A 177 8.17 7.54 17.16
CA VAL A 177 8.71 8.48 16.16
C VAL A 177 10.25 8.35 16.12
N ARG A 178 10.81 8.33 14.91
CA ARG A 178 12.25 8.28 14.63
C ARG A 178 12.62 9.42 13.69
N HIS A 179 13.43 10.34 14.18
CA HIS A 179 14.03 11.36 13.34
C HIS A 179 15.33 10.82 12.73
N GLY A 180 15.58 11.16 11.46
CA GLY A 180 16.88 10.90 10.85
C GLY A 180 17.95 11.73 11.55
N GLN A 181 19.22 11.29 11.51
CA GLN A 181 20.31 12.13 12.00
C GLN A 181 20.35 13.43 11.18
N ASP A 182 19.98 14.53 11.81
CA ASP A 182 20.14 15.86 11.24
C ASP A 182 21.65 16.15 11.18
N SER A 183 22.21 16.18 9.97
CA SER A 183 23.59 16.61 9.72
C SER A 183 23.79 18.12 9.90
N GLY A 184 23.09 18.75 10.85
CA GLY A 184 23.06 20.19 11.05
C GLY A 184 22.77 20.56 12.50
N GLY A 185 23.81 20.51 13.32
CA GLY A 185 23.77 21.11 14.65
C GLY A 185 23.56 22.62 14.55
N CYS A 186 22.57 23.12 15.29
CA CYS A 186 22.61 24.46 15.85
C CYS A 186 22.00 24.38 17.25
N LYS A 187 22.86 24.17 18.25
CA LYS A 187 22.53 24.46 19.64
C LYS A 187 22.85 25.94 19.84
N ILE A 188 21.83 26.78 19.80
CA ILE A 188 21.97 28.15 20.30
C ILE A 188 21.96 28.02 21.82
N GLN A 189 23.11 28.33 22.43
CA GLN A 189 23.25 28.57 23.87
C GLN A 189 22.74 29.96 24.22
#